data_AF-A0A7C1TTK9-F1
#
_entry.id   AF-A0A7C1TTK9-F1
#
_cell.length_a   1.000
_cell.length_b   1.000
_cell.length_c   1.000
_cell.angle_alpha   90.00
_cell.angle_beta   90.00
_cell.angle_gamma   90.00
#
_symmetry.space_group_name_H-M   'P 1'
#
loop_
_entity.id
_entity.type
_entity.pdbx_description
1 polymer ?
#
loop_
_entity_poly.entity_id
_entity_poly.type
_entity_poly.pdbx_seq_one_letter_code
_entity_poly.pdbx_strand_id
1 'polypeptide(L)'
;MERRKVARPHLEIPAALDLGEVRQWNPYGAYPYELKMKRKEYESRKKELQIELLKLQRWVKDAGKKIVALFEGRDAAGKGGTIKRFMEHLNPRGARVVALEKPTEAERGQWY
;
A
#
# COMPACT_ATOMS: atom_id res chain seq x y z
N MET A 1 -16.97 29.47 30.58
CA MET A 1 -17.33 29.00 29.23
C MET A 1 -16.76 27.60 29.06
N GLU A 2 -17.58 26.59 29.33
CA GLU A 2 -17.15 25.23 29.62
C GLU A 2 -17.09 24.39 28.34
N ARG A 3 -15.89 23.90 27.98
CA ARG A 3 -15.72 22.98 26.85
C ARG A 3 -16.25 21.61 27.27
N ARG A 4 -17.46 21.25 26.84
CA ARG A 4 -17.98 19.89 26.96
C ARG A 4 -17.00 18.92 26.27
N LYS A 5 -16.30 18.09 27.05
CA LYS A 5 -15.62 16.89 26.54
C LYS A 5 -16.71 15.94 26.05
N VAL A 6 -16.87 15.83 24.74
CA VAL A 6 -17.65 14.74 24.14
C VAL A 6 -16.85 13.47 24.36
N ALA A 7 -17.33 12.60 25.25
CA ALA A 7 -16.78 11.25 25.40
C ALA A 7 -16.91 10.52 24.05
N ARG A 8 -15.80 10.01 23.52
CA ARG A 8 -15.77 9.25 22.27
C ARG A 8 -15.65 7.75 22.58
N PRO A 9 -16.42 6.90 21.91
CA PRO A 9 -16.43 5.47 22.19
C PRO A 9 -15.06 4.88 21.82
N HIS A 10 -14.57 4.01 22.69
CA HIS A 10 -13.41 3.18 22.45
C HIS A 10 -13.75 2.23 21.29
N LEU A 11 -13.18 2.47 20.10
CA LEU A 11 -13.44 1.60 18.95
C LEU A 11 -12.52 0.38 19.07
N GLU A 12 -13.09 -0.77 19.45
CA GLU A 12 -12.41 -2.05 19.33
C GLU A 12 -12.15 -2.37 17.86
N ILE A 13 -10.93 -2.78 17.52
CA ILE A 13 -10.57 -3.20 16.16
C ILE A 13 -11.06 -4.64 15.97
N PRO A 14 -12.00 -4.92 15.06
CA PRO A 14 -12.53 -6.27 14.86
C PRO A 14 -11.46 -7.20 14.26
N ALA A 15 -11.46 -8.46 14.72
CA ALA A 15 -10.51 -9.50 14.32
C ALA A 15 -10.69 -10.01 12.87
N ALA A 16 -11.62 -9.45 12.10
CA ALA A 16 -11.86 -9.80 10.70
C ALA A 16 -12.18 -8.52 9.91
N LEU A 17 -11.39 -8.23 8.88
CA LEU A 17 -11.65 -7.13 7.95
C LEU A 17 -12.87 -7.48 7.11
N ASP A 18 -14.05 -6.98 7.51
CA ASP A 18 -15.21 -6.91 6.65
C ASP A 18 -14.91 -5.92 5.50
N LEU A 19 -14.88 -6.44 4.27
CA LEU A 19 -14.65 -5.66 3.05
C LEU A 19 -15.76 -4.61 2.80
N GLY A 20 -16.89 -4.70 3.52
CA GLY A 20 -17.98 -3.71 3.50
C GLY A 20 -17.64 -2.36 4.15
N GLU A 21 -16.77 -2.32 5.16
CA GLU A 21 -16.44 -1.08 5.90
C GLU A 21 -15.38 -0.19 5.22
N VAL A 22 -14.69 -0.70 4.20
CA VAL A 22 -13.67 0.07 3.45
C VAL A 22 -14.29 1.24 2.65
N ARG A 23 -15.62 1.39 2.68
CA ARG A 23 -16.38 2.39 1.93
C ARG A 23 -16.60 3.74 2.60
N GLN A 24 -16.05 4.04 3.77
CA GLN A 24 -15.93 5.44 4.21
C GLN A 24 -14.63 6.06 3.69
N TRP A 25 -14.56 6.22 2.36
CA TRP A 25 -13.64 7.19 1.77
C TRP A 25 -14.00 8.56 2.33
N ASN A 26 -13.17 9.10 3.22
CA ASN A 26 -13.35 10.44 3.76
C ASN A 26 -12.78 11.46 2.75
N PRO A 27 -13.61 12.19 1.97
CA PRO A 27 -13.14 13.22 1.04
C PRO A 27 -12.40 14.37 1.72
N TYR A 28 -12.47 14.49 3.05
CA TYR A 28 -11.96 15.61 3.83
C TYR A 28 -10.55 15.38 4.43
N GLY A 29 -9.88 14.27 4.11
CA GLY A 29 -8.43 14.14 4.29
C GLY A 29 -7.89 14.04 5.73
N ALA A 30 -8.75 13.88 6.74
CA ALA A 30 -8.30 13.72 8.12
C ALA A 30 -7.77 12.29 8.35
N TYR A 31 -6.51 12.17 8.77
CA TYR A 31 -5.91 10.89 9.15
C TYR A 31 -6.64 10.31 10.38
N PRO A 32 -7.14 9.07 10.32
CA PRO A 32 -8.08 8.55 11.33
C PRO A 32 -7.41 8.15 12.65
N TYR A 33 -6.07 8.17 12.73
CA TYR A 33 -5.32 7.78 13.92
C TYR A 33 -4.61 9.00 14.53
N GLU A 34 -4.65 9.11 15.87
CA GLU A 34 -3.94 10.18 16.58
C GLU A 34 -2.42 10.01 16.54
N LEU A 35 -1.95 8.76 16.47
CA LEU A 35 -0.54 8.41 16.54
C LEU A 35 -0.15 7.52 15.36
N LYS A 36 1.10 7.65 14.93
CA LYS A 36 1.71 6.74 13.97
C LYS A 36 1.89 5.36 14.60
N MET A 37 1.80 4.32 13.76
CA MET A 37 2.12 2.95 14.16
C MET A 37 3.54 2.88 14.76
N LYS A 38 3.68 2.16 15.87
CA LYS A 38 4.97 1.98 16.52
C LYS A 38 5.91 1.19 15.60
N ARG A 39 7.18 1.56 15.58
CA ARG A 39 8.19 0.95 14.69
C ARG A 39 8.28 -0.58 14.83
N LYS A 40 8.25 -1.09 16.07
CA LYS A 40 8.32 -2.52 16.36
C LYS A 40 7.14 -3.29 15.77
N GLU A 41 5.93 -2.75 15.93
CA GLU A 41 4.71 -3.34 15.37
C GLU A 41 4.76 -3.33 13.84
N TYR A 42 5.12 -2.20 13.24
CA TYR A 42 5.28 -2.07 11.80
C TYR A 42 6.25 -3.10 11.23
N GLU A 43 7.44 -3.27 11.82
CA GLU A 43 8.44 -4.21 11.33
C GLU A 43 7.98 -5.68 11.46
N SER A 44 7.25 -6.03 12.54
CA SER A 44 6.67 -7.36 12.69
C SER A 44 5.66 -7.66 11.57
N ARG A 45 4.69 -6.77 11.38
CA ARG A 45 3.63 -6.94 10.37
C ARG A 45 4.18 -6.91 8.95
N LYS A 46 5.16 -6.03 8.68
CA LYS A 46 5.85 -5.98 7.38
C LYS A 46 6.50 -7.31 7.05
N LYS A 47 7.20 -7.93 8.01
CA LYS A 47 7.85 -9.23 7.80
C LYS A 47 6.85 -10.32 7.44
N GLU A 48 5.73 -10.39 8.15
CA GLU A 48 4.65 -11.35 7.87
C GLU A 48 4.08 -11.16 6.45
N LEU A 49 3.77 -9.92 6.07
CA LEU A 49 3.28 -9.62 4.72
C LEU A 49 4.32 -9.93 3.63
N GLN A 50 5.61 -9.71 3.88
CA GLN A 50 6.67 -10.05 2.94
C GLN A 50 6.80 -11.56 2.74
N ILE A 51 6.53 -12.37 3.76
CA ILE A 51 6.45 -13.85 3.62
C ILE A 51 5.27 -14.23 2.72
N GLU A 52 4.10 -13.60 2.91
CA GLU A 52 2.94 -13.85 2.04
C GLU A 52 3.18 -13.40 0.60
N LEU A 53 3.91 -12.30 0.39
CA LEU A 53 4.32 -11.86 -0.96
C LEU A 53 5.20 -12.89 -1.68
N LEU A 54 6.08 -13.59 -0.95
CA LEU A 54 6.89 -14.67 -1.53
C LEU A 54 6.04 -15.87 -1.93
N LYS A 55 5.05 -16.23 -1.11
CA LYS A 55 4.08 -17.30 -1.45
C LYS A 55 3.26 -16.92 -2.68
N LEU A 56 2.80 -15.66 -2.76
CA LEU A 56 2.11 -15.12 -3.92
C LEU A 56 3.01 -15.20 -5.17
N GLN A 57 4.26 -14.75 -5.08
CA GLN A 57 5.20 -14.80 -6.21
C GLN A 57 5.38 -16.24 -6.73
N ARG A 58 5.54 -17.21 -5.82
CA ARG A 58 5.64 -18.62 -6.17
C ARG A 58 4.38 -19.11 -6.87
N TRP A 59 3.21 -18.83 -6.30
CA TRP A 59 1.93 -19.22 -6.89
C TRP A 59 1.71 -18.60 -8.28
N VAL A 60 2.02 -17.31 -8.46
CA VAL A 60 1.90 -16.63 -9.76
C VAL A 60 2.74 -17.34 -10.82
N LYS A 61 3.96 -17.74 -10.46
CA LYS A 61 4.86 -18.50 -11.34
C LYS A 61 4.26 -19.86 -11.68
N ASP A 62 3.86 -20.63 -10.67
CA ASP A 62 3.37 -22.00 -10.84
C ASP A 62 2.04 -22.03 -11.63
N ALA A 63 1.18 -21.04 -11.43
CA ALA A 63 -0.11 -20.90 -12.12
C ALA A 63 -0.03 -20.14 -13.46
N GLY A 64 1.17 -19.71 -13.88
CA GLY A 64 1.38 -18.96 -15.12
C GLY A 64 0.62 -17.62 -15.19
N LYS A 65 0.37 -16.98 -14.04
CA LYS A 65 -0.40 -15.74 -13.95
C LYS A 65 0.50 -14.51 -14.10
N LYS A 66 -0.13 -13.34 -14.26
CA LYS A 66 0.56 -12.04 -14.35
C LYS A 66 -0.14 -11.06 -13.42
N ILE A 67 0.65 -10.28 -12.67
CA ILE A 67 0.15 -9.24 -11.77
C ILE A 67 0.81 -7.92 -12.18
N VAL A 68 0.00 -6.86 -12.25
CA VAL A 68 0.46 -5.49 -12.43
C VAL A 68 -0.06 -4.68 -11.23
N ALA A 69 0.83 -3.95 -10.57
CA ALA A 69 0.51 -3.04 -9.49
C ALA A 69 0.87 -1.61 -9.91
N LEU A 70 -0.13 -0.74 -10.03
CA LEU A 70 0.05 0.68 -10.37
C LEU A 70 0.07 1.52 -9.10
N PHE A 71 1.10 2.35 -8.94
CA PHE A 71 1.30 3.20 -7.77
C PHE A 71 1.13 4.67 -8.15
N GLU A 72 -0.04 5.23 -7.84
CA GLU A 72 -0.38 6.64 -8.07
C GLU A 72 -0.50 7.43 -6.77
N GLY A 73 -0.37 8.76 -6.85
CA GLY A 73 -0.49 9.64 -5.69
C GLY A 73 0.34 10.92 -5.81
N ARG A 74 0.04 11.87 -4.93
CA ARG A 74 0.71 13.17 -4.84
C ARG A 74 2.22 13.04 -4.62
N ASP A 75 2.95 14.10 -4.95
CA ASP A 75 4.37 14.19 -4.61
C ASP A 75 4.57 14.02 -3.11
N ALA A 76 5.66 13.33 -2.73
CA ALA A 76 5.97 12.95 -1.36
C ALA A 76 4.94 12.06 -0.63
N ALA A 77 3.94 11.49 -1.31
CA ALA A 77 2.97 10.56 -0.69
C ALA A 77 3.57 9.20 -0.25
N GLY A 78 4.84 8.93 -0.57
CA GLY A 78 5.55 7.72 -0.12
C GLY A 78 5.54 6.54 -1.09
N LYS A 79 5.15 6.74 -2.36
CA LYS A 79 5.10 5.70 -3.42
C LYS A 79 6.38 4.87 -3.51
N GLY A 80 7.53 5.54 -3.63
CA GLY A 80 8.84 4.87 -3.72
C GLY A 80 9.20 4.07 -2.47
N GLY A 81 8.82 4.55 -1.29
CA GLY A 81 9.00 3.82 -0.03
C GLY A 81 8.20 2.53 -0.01
N THR A 82 6.95 2.56 -0.46
CA THR A 82 6.09 1.38 -0.57
C THR A 82 6.64 0.37 -1.56
N ILE A 83 7.00 0.81 -2.78
CA ILE A 83 7.62 -0.06 -3.80
C ILE A 83 8.89 -0.73 -3.25
N LYS A 84 9.74 0.03 -2.55
CA LYS A 84 10.94 -0.52 -1.92
C LYS A 84 10.64 -1.64 -0.92
N ARG A 85 9.56 -1.56 -0.14
CA ARG A 85 9.17 -2.62 0.82
C ARG A 85 8.52 -3.82 0.15
N PHE A 86 7.81 -3.63 -0.95
CA PHE A 86 7.33 -4.75 -1.77
C PHE A 86 8.50 -5.53 -2.38
N MET A 87 9.50 -4.83 -2.91
CA MET A 87 10.60 -5.45 -3.66
C MET A 87 11.74 -5.98 -2.78
N GLU A 88 11.78 -5.61 -1.49
CA GLU A 88 12.90 -5.89 -0.56
C GLU A 88 13.36 -7.36 -0.52
N HIS A 89 12.40 -8.30 -0.65
CA HIS A 89 12.68 -9.74 -0.57
C HIS A 89 12.20 -10.53 -1.79
N LEU A 90 11.57 -9.90 -2.79
CA LEU A 90 11.08 -10.60 -3.97
C LEU A 90 12.23 -10.96 -4.91
N ASN A 91 12.11 -12.11 -5.59
CA ASN A 91 13.10 -12.47 -6.62
C ASN A 91 12.98 -11.52 -7.82
N PRO A 92 14.04 -10.77 -8.19
CA PRO A 92 13.98 -9.76 -9.25
C PRO A 92 13.74 -10.36 -10.65
N ARG A 93 13.95 -11.68 -10.83
CA ARG A 93 13.66 -12.35 -12.11
C ARG A 93 12.16 -12.52 -12.37
N GLY A 94 11.34 -12.48 -11.32
CA GLY A 94 9.89 -12.65 -11.41
C GLY A 94 9.09 -11.39 -11.05
N ALA A 95 9.74 -10.33 -10.59
CA ALA A 95 9.12 -9.07 -10.23
C ALA A 95 10.03 -7.93 -10.68
N ARG A 96 9.48 -6.98 -11.44
CA ARG A 96 10.21 -5.81 -11.94
C ARG A 96 9.49 -4.53 -11.58
N VAL A 97 10.25 -3.49 -11.29
CA VAL A 97 9.75 -2.13 -11.14
C VAL A 97 9.95 -1.43 -12.47
N VAL A 98 8.90 -0.79 -12.98
CA VAL A 98 8.99 0.10 -14.13
C VAL A 98 8.77 1.52 -13.62
N ALA A 99 9.79 2.36 -13.76
CA ALA A 99 9.70 3.79 -13.53
C ALA A 99 9.79 4.45 -14.91
N LEU A 100 8.67 4.95 -15.40
CA LEU A 100 8.62 5.64 -16.70
C LEU A 100 9.21 7.03 -16.55
N GLU A 101 10.15 7.38 -17.43
CA GLU A 101 10.67 8.74 -17.55
C GLU A 101 9.75 9.58 -18.45
N LYS A 102 10.14 10.85 -18.68
CA LYS A 102 9.43 11.67 -19.66
C LYS A 102 9.49 10.97 -21.04
N PRO A 103 8.36 10.88 -21.77
CA PRO A 103 8.33 10.21 -23.05
C PRO A 103 9.28 10.89 -24.05
N THR A 104 10.05 10.07 -24.75
CA THR A 104 10.91 10.46 -25.86
C THR A 104 10.10 11.00 -27.03
N GLU A 105 10.76 11.65 -27.99
CA GLU A 105 10.08 12.19 -29.18
C GLU A 105 9.35 11.13 -29.99
N ALA A 106 9.94 9.94 -30.12
CA ALA A 106 9.30 8.81 -30.78
C ALA A 106 8.07 8.32 -29.99
N GLU A 107 8.17 8.18 -28.66
CA GLU A 107 7.06 7.74 -27.81
C GLU A 107 5.90 8.75 -27.79
N ARG A 108 6.17 10.05 -27.91
CA ARG A 108 5.12 11.08 -28.03
C ARG A 108 4.29 10.97 -29.31
N GLY A 109 4.87 10.41 -30.38
CA GLY A 109 4.18 10.16 -31.64
C GLY A 109 3.44 8.82 -31.69
N GLN A 110 3.58 7.98 -30.65
CA GLN A 110 2.90 6.69 -30.54
C GLN A 110 1.56 6.84 -29.82
N TRP A 111 0.73 5.79 -29.90
CA TRP A 111 -0.49 5.71 -29.11
C TRP A 111 -0.17 5.49 -27.63
N TYR A 112 -0.95 6.10 -26.75
CA TYR A 112 -0.82 5.96 -25.30
C TYR A 112 -1.44 4.66 -24.79
#